data_AF-A0A965RDP9-F1
#
_entry.id   AF-A0A965RDP9-F1
#
_cell.length_a   1.000
_cell.length_b   1.000
_cell.length_c   1.000
_cell.angle_alpha   90.00
_cell.angle_beta   90.00
_cell.angle_gamma   90.00
#
_symmetry.space_group_name_H-M   'P 1'
#
loop_
_entity.id
_entity.type
_entity.pdbx_description
1 polymer ?
#
loop_
_entity_poly.entity_id
_entity_poly.type
_entity_poly.pdbx_seq_one_letter_code
_entity_poly.pdbx_strand_id
1 'polypeptide(L)'
;MEHEIRQGWRIVFIGVIGFLLWATFMPLDEGIPAQGVLASESSRKQVAHHAGGIIKQIAVKEGQTVIKGQTLLTLDETQSISALKAAESQWWTALVTEARLQAEANHQDILTVPDVLKPVSENPDLRVILATQRDVLRTR
;
A
#
# COMPACT_ATOMS: atom_id res chain seq x y z
N MET A 1 63.15 54.52 50.10
CA MET A 1 63.12 53.30 49.26
C MET A 1 61.98 52.35 49.66
N GLU A 2 61.82 51.97 50.94
CA GLU A 2 60.72 51.09 51.43
C GLU A 2 59.28 51.58 51.10
N HIS A 3 59.03 52.89 51.08
CA HIS A 3 57.69 53.44 50.87
C HIS A 3 57.21 53.38 49.40
N GLU A 4 58.14 53.47 48.44
CA GLU A 4 57.83 53.47 47.00
C GLU A 4 57.49 52.05 46.52
N ILE A 5 58.20 51.04 47.04
CA ILE A 5 57.94 49.63 46.74
C ILE A 5 56.55 49.21 47.25
N ARG A 6 56.17 49.70 48.44
CA ARG A 6 54.86 49.42 49.05
C ARG A 6 53.70 50.08 48.29
N GLN A 7 53.93 51.23 47.68
CA GLN A 7 52.96 51.90 46.80
C GLN A 7 52.82 51.17 45.46
N GLY A 8 53.93 50.72 44.86
CA GLY A 8 53.90 49.89 43.66
C GLY A 8 53.08 48.61 43.84
N TRP A 9 53.27 47.92 44.97
CA TRP A 9 52.54 46.69 45.26
C TRP A 9 51.04 46.90 45.46
N ARG A 10 50.63 48.03 46.04
CA ARG A 10 49.21 48.42 46.17
C ARG A 10 48.54 48.62 44.81
N ILE A 11 49.22 49.29 43.88
CA ILE A 11 48.70 49.55 42.53
C ILE A 11 48.51 48.23 41.78
N VAL A 12 49.48 47.32 41.87
CA VAL A 12 49.38 45.98 41.28
C VAL A 12 48.20 45.21 41.87
N PHE A 13 48.05 45.23 43.20
CA PHE A 13 46.96 44.52 43.87
C PHE A 13 45.58 45.04 43.43
N ILE A 14 45.42 46.36 43.33
CA ILE A 14 44.19 46.99 42.86
C ILE A 14 43.91 46.63 41.39
N GLY A 15 44.93 46.65 40.53
CA GLY A 15 44.79 46.29 39.12
C GLY A 15 44.37 44.83 38.93
N VAL A 16 45.00 43.90 39.67
CA VAL A 16 44.68 42.47 39.60
C VAL A 16 43.27 42.19 40.12
N ILE A 17 42.89 42.76 41.26
CA ILE A 17 41.53 42.59 41.80
C ILE A 17 40.49 43.18 40.84
N GLY A 18 40.74 44.38 40.31
CA GLY A 18 39.82 45.02 39.35
C GLY A 18 39.62 44.19 38.08
N PHE A 19 40.70 43.63 37.53
CA PHE A 19 40.65 42.77 36.36
C PHE A 19 39.90 41.47 36.62
N LEU A 20 40.19 40.79 37.73
CA LEU A 20 39.52 39.54 38.11
C LEU A 20 38.03 39.77 38.36
N LEU A 21 37.67 40.85 39.05
CA LEU A 21 36.28 41.21 39.28
C LEU A 21 35.56 41.41 37.94
N TRP A 22 36.11 42.22 37.04
CA TRP A 22 35.54 42.44 35.72
C TRP A 22 35.39 41.15 34.91
N ALA A 23 36.42 40.29 34.90
CA ALA A 23 36.39 39.02 34.18
C ALA A 23 35.31 38.06 34.68
N THR A 24 35.03 38.03 35.99
CA THR A 24 33.95 37.18 36.56
C THR A 24 32.55 37.67 36.20
N PHE A 25 32.38 38.96 35.97
CA PHE A 25 31.09 39.55 35.58
C PHE A 25 30.90 39.64 34.07
N MET A 26 31.88 39.26 33.27
CA MET A 26 31.75 39.24 31.81
C MET A 26 31.13 37.90 31.38
N PRO A 27 29.86 37.88 30.94
CA PRO A 27 29.29 36.68 30.33
C PRO A 27 29.97 36.44 28.98
N LEU A 28 30.77 35.38 28.88
CA LEU A 28 31.40 34.92 27.63
C LEU A 28 30.49 33.97 26.83
N ASP A 29 29.20 33.93 27.14
CA ASP A 29 28.22 33.07 26.46
C ASP A 29 27.89 33.61 25.07
N GLU A 30 28.81 33.39 24.12
CA GLU A 30 28.56 33.58 22.70
C GLU A 30 28.03 32.26 22.11
N GLY A 31 26.73 32.04 22.26
CA GLY A 31 26.02 30.98 21.56
C GLY A 31 25.78 31.39 20.12
N ILE A 32 26.48 30.78 19.16
CA ILE A 32 26.18 30.97 17.73
C ILE A 32 24.78 30.41 17.47
N PRO A 33 23.80 31.23 17.01
CA PRO A 33 22.49 30.70 16.62
C PRO A 33 22.64 29.85 15.36
N ALA A 34 22.75 28.53 15.56
CA ALA A 34 22.72 27.56 14.48
C ALA A 34 21.27 27.15 14.18
N GLN A 35 20.86 27.26 12.93
CA GLN A 35 19.56 26.75 12.48
C GLN A 35 19.64 25.22 12.38
N GLY A 36 19.08 24.51 13.34
CA GLY A 36 18.89 23.07 13.28
C GLY A 36 17.54 22.74 12.63
N VAL A 37 17.55 22.03 11.50
CA VAL A 37 16.33 21.47 10.91
C VAL A 37 16.10 20.09 11.51
N LEU A 38 15.03 19.94 12.30
CA LEU A 38 14.53 18.63 12.72
C LEU A 38 13.85 17.96 11.53
N ALA A 39 14.63 17.24 10.73
CA ALA A 39 14.09 16.33 9.73
C ALA A 39 13.58 15.08 10.47
N SER A 40 12.26 14.98 10.65
CA SER A 40 11.65 13.69 10.99
C SER A 40 11.94 12.75 9.83
N GLU A 41 12.69 11.67 10.07
CA GLU A 41 12.90 10.59 9.11
C GLU A 41 11.59 9.82 8.93
N SER A 42 10.64 10.47 8.29
CA SER A 42 9.40 9.86 7.83
C SER A 42 9.79 8.94 6.68
N SER A 43 9.94 7.65 6.96
CA SER A 43 10.04 6.61 5.94
C SER A 43 8.68 6.49 5.23
N ARG A 44 8.36 7.49 4.41
CA ARG A 44 7.11 7.55 3.64
C ARG A 44 7.20 6.54 2.52
N LYS A 45 6.68 5.34 2.77
CA LYS A 45 6.49 4.35 1.72
C LYS A 45 5.24 4.71 0.92
N GLN A 46 5.44 5.04 -0.35
CA GLN A 46 4.33 5.27 -1.27
C GLN A 46 3.66 3.92 -1.55
N VAL A 47 2.47 3.70 -1.00
CA VAL A 47 1.64 2.53 -1.31
C VAL A 47 0.78 2.90 -2.52
N ALA A 48 1.19 2.43 -3.70
CA ALA A 48 0.46 2.62 -4.95
C ALA A 48 -0.08 1.27 -5.43
N HIS A 49 -1.28 1.28 -6.00
CA HIS A 49 -1.85 0.08 -6.61
C HIS A 49 -1.24 -0.16 -7.99
N HIS A 50 -0.65 -1.33 -8.20
CA HIS A 50 0.10 -1.66 -9.42
C HIS A 50 -0.77 -1.80 -10.68
N ALA A 51 -2.07 -2.13 -10.56
CA ALA A 51 -2.90 -2.47 -11.71
C ALA A 51 -3.88 -1.36 -12.17
N GLY A 52 -4.00 -0.24 -11.44
CA GLY A 52 -5.03 0.77 -11.71
C GLY A 52 -6.46 0.24 -11.48
N GLY A 53 -7.33 1.07 -10.89
CA GLY A 53 -8.71 0.67 -10.57
C GLY A 53 -9.47 1.80 -9.88
N ILE A 54 -10.80 1.74 -9.90
CA ILE A 54 -11.64 2.74 -9.25
C ILE A 54 -11.62 2.46 -7.73
N ILE A 55 -11.35 3.48 -6.92
CA ILE A 55 -11.39 3.36 -5.47
C ILE A 55 -12.86 3.31 -5.03
N LYS A 56 -13.25 2.22 -4.35
CA LYS A 56 -14.59 2.10 -3.77
C LYS A 56 -14.66 2.78 -2.40
N GLN A 57 -13.65 2.52 -1.56
CA GLN A 57 -13.59 3.08 -0.21
C GLN A 57 -12.16 3.18 0.30
N ILE A 58 -11.87 4.23 1.06
CA ILE A 58 -10.65 4.37 1.86
C ILE A 58 -11.01 4.02 3.32
N ALA A 59 -10.34 3.02 3.89
CA ALA A 59 -10.65 2.47 5.21
C ALA A 59 -9.88 3.16 6.35
N VAL A 60 -8.97 4.08 6.02
CA VAL A 60 -8.07 4.76 6.98
C VAL A 60 -8.11 6.28 6.82
N LYS A 61 -7.75 6.99 7.89
CA LYS A 61 -7.63 8.46 7.91
C LYS A 61 -6.18 8.90 7.92
N GLU A 62 -5.93 10.14 7.47
CA GLU A 62 -4.61 10.75 7.54
C GLU A 62 -4.07 10.76 8.99
N GLY A 63 -2.80 10.39 9.16
CA GLY A 63 -2.16 10.29 10.49
C GLY A 63 -2.55 9.05 11.32
N GLN A 64 -3.39 8.15 10.81
CA GLN A 64 -3.75 6.91 11.50
C GLN A 64 -2.57 5.91 11.50
N THR A 65 -2.23 5.37 12.67
CA THR A 65 -1.25 4.28 12.79
C THR A 65 -1.85 2.99 12.24
N VAL A 66 -1.12 2.31 11.35
CA VAL A 66 -1.57 1.07 10.70
C VAL A 66 -0.58 -0.07 10.92
N ILE A 67 -1.08 -1.29 10.96
CA ILE A 67 -0.26 -2.51 11.09
C ILE A 67 -0.11 -3.23 9.76
N LYS A 68 0.92 -4.06 9.63
CA LYS A 68 1.15 -4.85 8.41
C LYS A 68 -0.05 -5.78 8.13
N GLY A 69 -0.55 -5.75 6.89
CA GLY A 69 -1.69 -6.56 6.46
C GLY A 69 -3.06 -5.92 6.71
N GLN A 70 -3.11 -4.73 7.32
CA GLN A 70 -4.35 -3.99 7.47
C GLN A 70 -4.84 -3.44 6.12
N THR A 71 -6.12 -3.66 5.80
CA THR A 71 -6.76 -3.08 4.62
C THR A 71 -6.79 -1.56 4.72
N LEU A 72 -6.15 -0.89 3.76
CA LEU A 72 -6.10 0.57 3.71
C LEU A 72 -7.16 1.15 2.77
N LEU A 73 -7.44 0.44 1.68
CA LEU A 73 -8.41 0.83 0.67
C LEU A 73 -9.01 -0.43 0.05
N THR A 74 -10.23 -0.27 -0.47
CA THR A 74 -10.93 -1.30 -1.23
C THR A 74 -11.20 -0.75 -2.63
N LEU A 75 -10.91 -1.55 -3.64
CA LEU A 75 -11.17 -1.22 -5.03
C LEU A 75 -12.57 -1.67 -5.46
N ASP A 76 -13.08 -1.07 -6.52
CA ASP A 76 -14.29 -1.54 -7.17
C ASP A 76 -14.00 -2.80 -7.98
N GLU A 77 -14.50 -3.93 -7.48
CA GLU A 77 -14.33 -5.25 -8.08
C GLU A 77 -15.31 -5.52 -9.22
N THR A 78 -16.28 -4.62 -9.48
CA THR A 78 -17.36 -4.85 -10.45
C THR A 78 -16.84 -5.24 -11.84
N GLN A 79 -15.81 -4.52 -12.34
CA GLN A 79 -15.22 -4.83 -13.64
C GLN A 79 -14.47 -6.17 -13.64
N SER A 80 -13.75 -6.48 -12.56
CA SER A 80 -12.97 -7.72 -12.45
C SER A 80 -13.88 -8.93 -12.34
N ILE A 81 -14.95 -8.84 -11.55
CA ILE A 81 -15.96 -9.89 -11.41
C ILE A 81 -16.70 -10.10 -12.73
N SER A 82 -17.03 -9.01 -13.45
CA SER A 82 -17.67 -9.10 -14.77
C SER A 82 -16.77 -9.80 -15.78
N ALA A 83 -15.48 -9.44 -15.83
CA ALA A 83 -14.51 -10.08 -16.70
C ALA A 83 -14.32 -11.57 -16.38
N LEU A 84 -14.28 -11.92 -15.09
CA LEU A 84 -14.21 -13.32 -14.64
C LEU A 84 -15.43 -14.12 -15.12
N LYS A 85 -16.64 -13.61 -14.87
CA LYS A 85 -17.88 -14.27 -15.30
C LYS A 85 -17.95 -14.45 -16.82
N ALA A 86 -17.50 -13.44 -17.58
CA ALA A 86 -17.46 -13.53 -19.04
C ALA A 86 -16.49 -14.64 -19.51
N ALA A 87 -15.30 -14.73 -18.90
CA ALA A 87 -14.32 -15.76 -19.20
C ALA A 87 -14.83 -17.17 -18.82
N GLU A 88 -15.46 -17.32 -17.66
CA GLU A 88 -16.08 -18.58 -17.23
C GLU A 88 -17.18 -19.04 -18.19
N SER A 89 -18.06 -18.13 -18.61
CA SER A 89 -19.14 -18.44 -19.56
C SER A 89 -18.59 -18.88 -20.93
N GLN A 90 -17.53 -18.22 -21.43
CA GLN A 90 -16.86 -18.64 -22.66
C GLN A 90 -16.23 -20.03 -22.53
N TRP A 91 -15.59 -20.30 -21.38
CA TRP A 91 -14.97 -21.58 -21.11
C TRP A 91 -16.00 -22.72 -21.03
N TRP A 92 -17.12 -22.51 -20.32
CA TRP A 92 -18.22 -23.47 -20.28
C TRP A 92 -18.82 -23.73 -21.66
N THR A 93 -19.03 -22.67 -22.43
CA THR A 93 -19.54 -22.79 -23.80
C THR A 93 -18.59 -23.62 -24.66
N ALA A 94 -17.28 -23.39 -24.57
CA ALA A 94 -16.29 -24.16 -25.32
C ALA A 94 -16.31 -25.66 -24.93
N LEU A 95 -16.33 -25.98 -23.64
CA LEU A 95 -16.37 -27.36 -23.15
C LEU A 95 -17.65 -28.09 -23.55
N VAL A 96 -18.81 -27.44 -23.44
CA VAL A 96 -20.08 -28.05 -23.87
C VAL A 96 -20.13 -28.22 -25.38
N THR A 97 -19.57 -27.26 -26.14
CA THR A 97 -19.48 -27.36 -27.60
C THR A 97 -18.58 -28.52 -28.00
N GLU A 98 -17.44 -28.70 -27.34
CA GLU A 98 -16.55 -29.85 -27.55
C GLU A 98 -17.29 -31.16 -27.28
N ALA A 99 -17.97 -31.27 -26.14
CA ALA A 99 -18.73 -32.47 -25.79
C ALA A 99 -19.84 -32.78 -26.81
N ARG A 100 -20.52 -31.74 -27.34
CA ARG A 100 -21.51 -31.89 -28.42
C ARG A 100 -20.84 -32.42 -29.68
N LEU A 101 -19.73 -31.83 -30.11
CA LEU A 101 -19.01 -32.24 -31.32
C LEU A 101 -18.49 -33.68 -31.20
N GLN A 102 -18.06 -34.11 -30.02
CA GLN A 102 -17.68 -35.50 -29.77
C GLN A 102 -18.87 -36.45 -29.85
N ALA A 103 -20.04 -36.06 -29.32
CA ALA A 103 -21.27 -36.84 -29.44
C ALA A 103 -21.70 -36.97 -30.92
N GLU A 104 -21.66 -35.88 -31.69
CA GLU A 104 -21.95 -35.89 -33.13
C GLU A 104 -20.99 -36.79 -33.91
N ALA A 105 -19.69 -36.70 -33.64
CA ALA A 105 -18.70 -37.56 -34.27
C ALA A 105 -18.99 -39.05 -34.00
N ASN A 106 -19.42 -39.38 -32.78
CA ASN A 106 -19.74 -40.75 -32.36
C ASN A 106 -21.19 -41.17 -32.68
N HIS A 107 -21.97 -40.35 -33.40
CA HIS A 107 -23.37 -40.59 -33.74
C HIS A 107 -24.25 -40.85 -32.50
N GLN A 108 -23.97 -40.13 -31.42
CA GLN A 108 -24.70 -40.20 -30.15
C GLN A 108 -25.68 -39.01 -30.05
N ASP A 109 -26.94 -39.31 -29.75
CA ASP A 109 -28.00 -38.31 -29.54
C ASP A 109 -28.01 -37.69 -28.13
N ILE A 110 -27.03 -38.06 -27.30
CA ILE A 110 -26.98 -37.69 -25.89
C ILE A 110 -25.74 -36.85 -25.62
N LEU A 111 -25.97 -35.58 -25.25
CA LEU A 111 -24.92 -34.69 -24.77
C LEU A 111 -24.49 -35.09 -23.35
N THR A 112 -23.30 -35.67 -23.24
CA THR A 112 -22.69 -35.97 -21.94
C THR A 112 -22.00 -34.73 -21.38
N VAL A 113 -22.34 -34.35 -20.15
CA VAL A 113 -21.72 -33.18 -19.50
C VAL A 113 -20.30 -33.55 -19.05
N PRO A 114 -19.27 -32.76 -19.42
CA PRO A 114 -17.90 -32.98 -18.97
C PRO A 114 -17.77 -33.03 -17.45
N ASP A 115 -16.92 -33.93 -16.94
CA ASP A 115 -16.71 -34.12 -15.49
C ASP A 115 -16.30 -32.84 -14.76
N VAL A 116 -15.53 -31.99 -15.44
CA VAL A 116 -15.06 -30.68 -14.95
C VAL A 116 -16.22 -29.73 -14.65
N LEU A 117 -17.37 -29.89 -15.32
CA LEU A 117 -18.55 -29.03 -15.15
C LEU A 117 -19.56 -29.59 -14.14
N LYS A 118 -19.39 -30.84 -13.66
CA LYS A 118 -20.27 -31.44 -12.63
C LYS A 118 -20.36 -30.63 -11.34
N PRO A 119 -19.28 -30.03 -10.79
CA PRO A 119 -19.37 -29.21 -9.58
C PRO A 119 -20.20 -27.93 -9.79
N VAL A 120 -20.35 -27.48 -11.03
CA VAL A 120 -21.00 -26.21 -11.39
C VAL A 120 -22.36 -26.46 -12.08
N SER A 121 -22.82 -27.70 -12.17
CA SER A 121 -24.04 -28.07 -12.91
C SER A 121 -25.32 -27.40 -12.38
N GLU A 122 -25.31 -26.94 -11.13
CA GLU A 122 -26.43 -26.22 -10.52
C GLU A 122 -26.52 -24.75 -10.96
N ASN A 123 -25.46 -24.21 -11.54
CA ASN A 123 -25.38 -22.81 -11.94
C ASN A 123 -26.39 -22.52 -13.07
N PRO A 124 -27.29 -21.52 -12.92
CA PRO A 124 -28.30 -21.20 -13.92
C PRO A 124 -27.70 -20.91 -15.31
N ASP A 125 -26.56 -20.25 -15.38
CA ASP A 125 -25.92 -19.87 -16.65
C ASP A 125 -25.46 -21.09 -17.45
N LEU A 126 -24.89 -22.08 -16.75
CA LEU A 126 -24.49 -23.34 -17.37
C LEU A 126 -25.69 -24.16 -17.85
N ARG A 127 -26.83 -24.13 -17.13
CA ARG A 127 -28.05 -24.83 -17.57
C ARG A 127 -28.59 -24.25 -18.87
N VAL A 128 -28.50 -22.93 -19.06
CA VAL A 128 -28.91 -22.28 -20.31
C VAL A 128 -28.03 -22.78 -21.45
N ILE A 129 -26.69 -22.77 -21.28
CA ILE A 129 -25.74 -23.26 -22.29
C ILE A 129 -26.02 -24.73 -22.63
N LEU A 130 -26.23 -25.60 -21.63
CA LEU A 130 -26.54 -27.01 -21.83
C LEU A 130 -27.88 -27.23 -22.55
N ALA A 131 -28.91 -26.45 -22.22
CA ALA A 131 -30.20 -26.53 -22.90
C ALA A 131 -30.07 -26.15 -24.38
N THR A 132 -29.41 -25.02 -24.66
CA THR A 132 -29.16 -24.56 -26.04
C THR A 132 -28.39 -25.61 -26.86
N GLN A 133 -27.34 -26.21 -26.30
CA GLN A 133 -26.52 -27.18 -27.04
C GLN A 133 -27.24 -28.52 -27.24
N ARG A 134 -28.11 -28.94 -26.31
CA ARG A 134 -28.96 -30.13 -26.49
C ARG A 134 -30.00 -29.93 -27.60
N ASP A 135 -30.61 -28.76 -27.68
CA ASP A 135 -31.57 -28.44 -28.73
C ASP A 135 -30.92 -28.45 -30.12
N VAL A 136 -29.70 -27.91 -30.22
CA VAL A 136 -28.91 -27.95 -31.47
C VAL A 136 -28.59 -29.39 -31.89
N LEU A 137 -28.14 -30.24 -30.94
CA LEU A 137 -27.83 -31.65 -31.21
C LEU A 137 -29.06 -32.39 -31.74
N ARG A 138 -30.22 -32.22 -31.10
CA ARG A 138 -31.47 -32.93 -31.44
C ARG A 138 -32.08 -32.52 -32.79
N THR A 139 -31.73 -31.33 -33.29
CA THR A 139 -32.30 -30.80 -34.54
C THR A 139 -31.53 -31.26 -35.79
N ARG A 140 -30.37 -31.89 -35.62
CA ARG A 140 -29.49 -32.38 -36.70
C ARG A 140 -29.71 -33.85 -36.97
#